data_AF-A0A7X2D1P8-F1
#
_entry.id   AF-A0A7X2D1P8-F1
#
_cell.length_a   1.000
_cell.length_b   1.000
_cell.length_c   1.000
_cell.angle_alpha   90.00
_cell.angle_beta   90.00
_cell.angle_gamma   90.00
#
_symmetry.space_group_name_H-M   'P 1'
#
loop_
_entity.id
_entity.type
_entity.pdbx_description
1 polymer ?
#
loop_
_entity_poly.entity_id
_entity_poly.type
_entity_poly.pdbx_seq_one_letter_code
_entity_poly.pdbx_strand_id
1 'polypeptide(L)'
;MSLDIGFLGMTLYTYDYDSTGRWRDGVPVAVDARVNEDGDIRRVEARWSGDTLSVDGSKGAWTAESPVLPTNHWNAAVLTRTEVLNTITGGRNSVTITPGPMERVETGAGPREARRFDYTGELEVQVWYDARGRWVRLAFEGKDGTPVTYVCTECGGDPNG
;
A
#
# COMPACT_ATOMS: atom_id res chain seq x y z
N MET A 1 -6.34 -14.44 18.30
CA MET A 1 -5.01 -14.01 17.83
C MET A 1 -4.88 -14.51 16.39
N SER A 2 -5.25 -13.68 15.42
CA SER A 2 -5.02 -13.96 14.00
C SER A 2 -3.70 -13.32 13.57
N LEU A 3 -3.02 -13.98 12.63
CA LEU A 3 -1.86 -13.44 11.95
C LEU A 3 -2.20 -13.46 10.47
N ASP A 4 -2.31 -12.28 9.88
CA ASP A 4 -2.68 -12.11 8.49
C ASP A 4 -1.42 -11.81 7.66
N ILE A 5 -1.27 -12.50 6.53
CA ILE A 5 -0.13 -12.33 5.63
C ILE A 5 -0.67 -11.78 4.30
N GLY A 6 -0.20 -10.60 3.92
CA GLY A 6 -0.52 -9.97 2.64
C GLY A 6 0.70 -9.93 1.73
N PHE A 7 0.47 -10.14 0.43
CA PHE A 7 1.48 -9.99 -0.62
C PHE A 7 0.98 -9.02 -1.70
N LEU A 8 1.87 -8.16 -2.19
CA LEU A 8 1.63 -7.30 -3.34
C LEU A 8 2.84 -7.34 -4.26
N GLY A 9 2.66 -7.88 -5.46
CA GLY A 9 3.66 -7.89 -6.54
C GLY A 9 3.21 -7.01 -7.70
N MET A 10 4.12 -6.19 -8.23
CA MET A 10 3.87 -5.31 -9.38
C MET A 10 5.10 -5.33 -10.30
N THR A 11 4.88 -5.64 -11.59
CA THR A 11 5.94 -5.59 -12.61
C THR A 11 5.49 -4.69 -13.77
N LEU A 12 6.30 -3.69 -14.11
CA LEU A 12 6.09 -2.76 -15.22
C LEU A 12 7.41 -2.53 -15.94
N TYR A 13 7.58 -3.11 -17.14
CA TYR A 13 8.79 -2.98 -17.97
C TYR A 13 10.09 -3.34 -17.22
N THR A 14 10.82 -2.36 -16.68
CA THR A 14 12.06 -2.53 -15.90
C THR A 14 11.87 -2.32 -14.39
N TYR A 15 10.65 -2.07 -13.94
CA TYR A 15 10.29 -1.85 -12.54
C TYR A 15 9.63 -3.10 -11.97
N ASP A 16 10.29 -3.72 -11.01
CA ASP A 16 9.84 -4.91 -10.30
C ASP A 16 9.73 -4.58 -8.80
N TYR A 17 8.53 -4.74 -8.25
CA TYR A 17 8.21 -4.42 -6.87
C TYR A 17 7.51 -5.61 -6.22
N ASP A 18 8.06 -6.06 -5.10
CA ASP A 18 7.46 -7.07 -4.25
C ASP A 18 7.36 -6.53 -2.83
N SER A 19 6.22 -6.74 -2.18
CA SER A 19 6.08 -6.49 -0.75
C SER A 19 5.28 -7.58 -0.05
N THR A 20 5.79 -7.99 1.11
CA THR A 20 5.12 -8.88 2.05
C THR A 20 4.89 -8.15 3.36
N GLY A 21 3.67 -8.22 3.88
CA GLY A 21 3.31 -7.68 5.18
C GLY A 21 2.76 -8.76 6.09
N ARG A 22 3.20 -8.78 7.34
CA ARG A 22 2.60 -9.55 8.43
C ARG A 22 1.86 -8.61 9.35
N TRP A 23 0.61 -8.94 9.65
CA TRP A 23 -0.33 -8.08 10.35
C TRP A 23 -0.89 -8.77 11.58
N ARG A 24 -1.10 -8.00 12.64
CA ARG A 24 -1.76 -8.44 13.86
C ARG A 24 -2.70 -7.33 14.30
N ASP A 25 -3.98 -7.65 14.46
CA ASP A 25 -5.01 -6.70 14.93
C ASP A 25 -5.03 -5.39 14.10
N GLY A 26 -4.88 -5.50 12.78
CA GLY A 26 -4.87 -4.35 11.85
C GLY A 26 -3.57 -3.53 11.85
N VAL A 27 -2.56 -3.93 12.62
CA VAL A 27 -1.24 -3.28 12.70
C VAL A 27 -0.18 -4.12 11.99
N PRO A 28 0.67 -3.53 11.14
CA PRO A 28 1.78 -4.24 10.53
C PRO A 28 2.85 -4.54 11.59
N VAL A 29 3.04 -5.83 11.90
CA VAL A 29 4.12 -6.28 12.81
C VAL A 29 5.45 -6.45 12.08
N ALA A 30 5.40 -6.69 10.77
CA ALA A 30 6.57 -6.76 9.91
C ALA A 30 6.19 -6.42 8.47
N VAL A 31 7.01 -5.61 7.79
CA VAL A 31 6.91 -5.33 6.36
C VAL A 31 8.27 -5.57 5.72
N ASP A 32 8.26 -6.27 4.60
CA ASP A 32 9.40 -6.46 3.71
C ASP A 32 9.00 -5.94 2.35
N ALA A 33 9.83 -5.10 1.75
CA ALA A 33 9.64 -4.70 0.38
C ALA A 33 10.97 -4.70 -0.37
N ARG A 34 10.90 -5.08 -1.64
CA ARG A 34 12.01 -5.10 -2.57
C ARG A 34 11.57 -4.37 -3.83
N VAL A 35 12.40 -3.44 -4.26
CA VAL A 35 12.22 -2.71 -5.51
C VAL A 35 13.46 -2.97 -6.35
N ASN A 36 13.29 -3.42 -7.58
CA ASN A 36 14.34 -3.56 -8.57
C ASN A 36 13.95 -2.68 -9.76
N GLU A 37 14.69 -1.60 -9.97
CA GLU A 37 14.49 -0.69 -11.10
C GLU A 37 15.71 -0.82 -12.01
N ASP A 38 15.56 -1.53 -13.12
CA ASP A 38 16.63 -1.75 -14.12
C ASP A 38 17.97 -2.27 -13.53
N GLY A 39 17.89 -3.13 -12.51
CA GLY A 39 19.04 -3.69 -11.80
C GLY A 39 19.41 -2.96 -10.50
N ASP A 40 18.90 -1.74 -10.27
CA ASP A 40 19.09 -1.00 -9.02
C ASP A 40 18.12 -1.50 -7.95
N ILE A 41 18.61 -2.44 -7.13
CA ILE A 41 17.85 -3.09 -6.07
C ILE A 41 17.86 -2.25 -4.79
N ARG A 42 16.67 -1.94 -4.28
CA ARG A 42 16.41 -1.33 -2.97
C ARG A 42 15.56 -2.27 -2.12
N ARG A 43 15.76 -2.22 -0.82
CA ARG A 43 14.97 -2.96 0.17
C ARG A 43 14.48 -2.03 1.25
N VAL A 44 13.31 -2.36 1.79
CA VAL A 44 12.73 -1.72 2.96
C VAL A 44 12.31 -2.83 3.92
N GLU A 45 12.76 -2.71 5.17
CA GLU A 45 12.40 -3.63 6.24
C GLU A 45 11.82 -2.84 7.41
N ALA A 46 10.60 -3.17 7.82
CA ALA A 46 9.98 -2.63 9.02
C ALA A 46 9.68 -3.77 9.99
N ARG A 47 10.04 -3.62 11.27
CA ARG A 47 9.89 -4.64 12.31
C ARG A 47 9.56 -4.02 13.65
N TRP A 48 8.59 -4.59 14.37
CA TRP A 48 8.40 -4.29 15.78
C TRP A 48 9.36 -5.09 16.66
N SER A 49 9.96 -4.42 17.64
CA SER A 49 10.72 -5.02 18.73
C SER A 49 10.23 -4.40 20.04
N GLY A 50 9.42 -5.13 20.80
CA GLY A 50 8.68 -4.56 21.93
C GLY A 50 7.72 -3.46 21.44
N ASP A 51 7.84 -2.27 22.03
CA ASP A 51 6.99 -1.10 21.72
C ASP A 51 7.65 -0.14 20.71
N THR A 52 8.67 -0.60 19.98
CA THR A 52 9.35 0.22 18.98
C THR A 52 9.30 -0.45 17.61
N LEU A 53 8.77 0.27 16.63
CA LEU A 53 8.92 -0.04 15.21
C LEU A 53 10.28 0.47 14.75
N SER A 54 11.11 -0.40 14.22
CA SER A 54 12.34 -0.05 13.48
C SER A 54 12.09 -0.19 12.00
N VAL A 55 12.49 0.82 11.23
CA VAL A 55 12.44 0.83 9.77
C VAL A 55 13.83 1.06 9.22
N ASP A 56 14.25 0.22 8.27
CA ASP A 56 15.47 0.36 7.48
C ASP A 56 15.09 0.47 5.99
N GLY A 57 15.74 1.36 5.26
CA GLY A 57 15.56 1.51 3.83
C GLY A 57 16.56 2.48 3.21
N SER A 58 16.38 2.76 1.92
CA SER A 58 17.31 3.58 1.13
C SER A 58 17.55 5.01 1.64
N LYS A 59 16.66 5.52 2.51
CA LYS A 59 16.76 6.86 3.13
C LYS A 59 17.42 6.84 4.52
N GLY A 60 17.86 5.68 5.00
CA GLY A 60 18.40 5.48 6.33
C GLY A 60 17.37 4.93 7.31
N ALA A 61 17.86 4.47 8.46
CA ALA A 61 17.03 3.85 9.49
C ALA A 61 16.37 4.87 10.41
N TRP A 62 15.17 4.56 10.88
CA TRP A 62 14.44 5.36 11.86
C TRP A 62 13.52 4.48 12.73
N THR A 63 13.06 5.05 13.85
CA THR A 63 12.15 4.37 14.77
C THR A 63 10.87 5.15 15.03
N ALA A 64 9.83 4.45 15.47
CA ALA A 64 8.58 5.02 15.96
C ALA A 64 8.02 4.20 17.13
N GLU A 65 7.34 4.89 18.04
CA GLU A 65 6.62 4.29 19.17
C GLU A 65 5.14 4.05 18.86
N SER A 66 4.71 4.37 17.64
CA SER A 66 3.33 4.20 17.18
C SER A 66 3.30 3.54 15.80
N PRO A 67 2.26 2.75 15.49
CA PRO A 67 2.07 2.16 14.16
C PRO A 67 2.06 3.17 13.04
N VAL A 68 3.05 3.05 12.15
CA VAL A 68 3.05 3.70 10.84
C VAL A 68 2.58 2.66 9.83
N LEU A 69 1.40 2.88 9.27
CA LEU A 69 0.87 1.98 8.25
C LEU A 69 1.68 2.18 6.95
N PRO A 70 2.11 1.11 6.27
CA PRO A 70 2.67 1.24 4.94
C PRO A 70 1.64 1.87 4.00
N THR A 71 2.10 2.44 2.90
CA THR A 71 1.24 2.82 1.77
C THR A 71 0.76 1.56 1.03
N ASN A 72 0.17 0.62 1.76
CA ASN A 72 -0.37 -0.59 1.19
C ASN A 72 -1.83 -0.32 0.80
N HIS A 73 -2.04 -0.01 -0.48
CA HIS A 73 -3.35 0.35 -1.00
C HIS A 73 -4.44 -0.72 -0.83
N TRP A 74 -4.10 -1.91 -0.33
CA TRP A 74 -5.05 -2.97 -0.04
C TRP A 74 -5.77 -2.86 1.31
N ASN A 75 -5.22 -2.11 2.29
CA ASN A 75 -5.82 -1.96 3.62
C ASN A 75 -6.46 -0.57 3.81
N ALA A 76 -7.79 -0.53 3.87
CA ALA A 76 -8.55 0.71 4.05
C ALA A 76 -8.29 1.43 5.40
N ALA A 77 -7.62 0.80 6.38
CA ALA A 77 -7.21 1.46 7.61
C ALA A 77 -6.26 2.66 7.37
N VAL A 78 -5.60 2.72 6.21
CA VAL A 78 -4.76 3.84 5.81
C VAL A 78 -5.55 5.15 5.64
N LEU A 79 -6.87 5.07 5.37
CA LEU A 79 -7.72 6.22 5.06
C LEU A 79 -7.81 7.24 6.21
N THR A 80 -7.48 6.84 7.44
CA THR A 80 -7.50 7.72 8.63
C THR A 80 -6.10 8.22 9.02
N ARG A 81 -5.11 8.12 8.13
CA ARG A 81 -3.72 8.50 8.40
C ARG A 81 -3.32 9.73 7.60
N THR A 82 -2.44 10.52 8.20
CA THR A 82 -1.79 11.69 7.58
C THR A 82 -0.31 11.44 7.27
N GLU A 83 0.22 10.31 7.74
CA GLU A 83 1.59 9.85 7.51
C GLU A 83 1.57 8.35 7.25
N VAL A 84 2.32 7.90 6.24
CA VAL A 84 2.42 6.50 5.84
C VAL A 84 3.87 6.11 5.58
N LEU A 85 4.19 4.83 5.79
CA LEU A 85 5.49 4.26 5.46
C LEU A 85 5.57 4.03 3.95
N ASN A 86 6.53 4.68 3.30
CA ASN A 86 6.84 4.45 1.91
C ASN A 86 7.67 3.17 1.76
N THR A 87 7.04 2.10 1.28
CA THR A 87 7.68 0.79 1.10
C THR A 87 8.66 0.72 -0.07
N ILE A 88 8.77 1.79 -0.88
CA ILE A 88 9.78 1.89 -1.94
C ILE A 88 11.08 2.50 -1.40
N THR A 89 10.96 3.52 -0.54
CA THR A 89 12.14 4.29 -0.06
C THR A 89 12.55 3.96 1.37
N GLY A 90 11.61 3.46 2.18
CA GLY A 90 11.73 3.30 3.63
C GLY A 90 11.46 4.58 4.40
N GLY A 91 11.16 5.69 3.73
CA GLY A 91 10.84 6.97 4.37
C GLY A 91 9.38 7.05 4.86
N ARG A 92 9.06 8.19 5.47
CA ARG A 92 7.68 8.58 5.78
C ARG A 92 7.19 9.52 4.70
N ASN A 93 5.98 9.28 4.22
CA ASN A 93 5.29 10.18 3.31
C ASN A 93 4.14 10.87 4.04
N SER A 94 4.10 12.20 3.97
CA SER A 94 2.95 13.00 4.38
C SER A 94 1.87 12.91 3.32
N VAL A 95 0.66 12.53 3.73
CA VAL A 95 -0.47 12.31 2.82
C VAL A 95 -1.73 13.00 3.31
N THR A 96 -2.53 13.47 2.36
CA THR A 96 -3.92 13.86 2.57
C THR A 96 -4.79 12.91 1.76
N ILE A 97 -5.77 12.28 2.41
CA ILE A 97 -6.66 11.30 1.77
C ILE A 97 -8.07 11.84 1.80
N THR A 98 -8.65 12.06 0.63
CA THR A 98 -10.01 12.61 0.50
C THR A 98 -10.94 11.63 -0.22
N PRO A 99 -12.19 11.45 0.26
CA PRO A 99 -13.17 10.63 -0.43
C PRO A 99 -13.67 11.33 -1.70
N GLY A 100 -13.74 10.57 -2.78
CA GLY A 100 -14.33 10.94 -4.06
C GLY A 100 -15.69 10.27 -4.30
N PRO A 101 -16.15 10.22 -5.55
CA PRO A 101 -17.43 9.63 -5.93
C PRO A 101 -17.44 8.10 -5.79
N MET A 102 -18.65 7.54 -5.75
CA MET A 102 -18.88 6.11 -5.98
C MET A 102 -18.83 5.84 -7.48
N GLU A 103 -18.11 4.80 -7.87
CA GLU A 103 -17.89 4.44 -9.27
C GLU A 103 -18.06 2.94 -9.47
N ARG A 104 -18.62 2.57 -10.62
CA ARG A 104 -18.66 1.18 -11.07
C ARG A 104 -17.34 0.84 -11.76
N VAL A 105 -16.55 -0.04 -11.16
CA VAL A 105 -15.23 -0.44 -11.63
C VAL A 105 -15.30 -1.86 -12.21
N GLU A 106 -14.84 -2.02 -13.45
CA GLU A 106 -14.67 -3.34 -14.06
C GLU A 106 -13.42 -4.04 -13.48
N THR A 107 -13.60 -5.26 -12.97
CA THR A 107 -12.53 -6.05 -12.32
C THR A 107 -12.42 -7.42 -12.97
N GLY A 108 -11.37 -8.18 -12.68
CA GLY A 108 -11.27 -9.57 -13.16
C GLY A 108 -12.35 -10.50 -12.62
N ALA A 109 -12.98 -10.14 -11.48
CA ALA A 109 -14.10 -10.87 -10.89
C ALA A 109 -15.48 -10.30 -11.28
N GLY A 110 -15.52 -9.41 -12.29
CA GLY A 110 -16.72 -8.70 -12.72
C GLY A 110 -16.86 -7.29 -12.13
N PRO A 111 -17.90 -6.53 -12.53
CA PRO A 111 -18.08 -5.15 -12.10
C PRO A 111 -18.35 -5.04 -10.59
N ARG A 112 -17.76 -4.02 -9.95
CA ARG A 112 -17.94 -3.70 -8.53
C ARG A 112 -18.21 -2.22 -8.31
N GLU A 113 -19.13 -1.90 -7.42
CA GLU A 113 -19.30 -0.55 -6.89
C GLU A 113 -18.21 -0.25 -5.86
N ALA A 114 -17.46 0.82 -6.06
CA ALA A 114 -16.35 1.20 -5.19
C ALA A 114 -16.22 2.72 -5.07
N ARG A 115 -15.86 3.18 -3.87
CA ARG A 115 -15.61 4.60 -3.61
C ARG A 115 -14.16 4.91 -3.94
N ARG A 116 -13.95 5.94 -4.76
CA ARG A 116 -12.63 6.50 -5.04
C ARG A 116 -12.13 7.31 -3.84
N PHE A 117 -10.83 7.26 -3.61
CA PHE A 117 -10.11 8.09 -2.65
C PHE A 117 -8.87 8.67 -3.33
N ASP A 118 -8.69 9.97 -3.22
CA ASP A 118 -7.52 10.68 -3.73
C ASP A 118 -6.49 10.83 -2.63
N TYR A 119 -5.28 10.34 -2.89
CA TYR A 119 -4.14 10.45 -2.01
C TYR A 119 -3.26 11.54 -2.61
N THR A 120 -3.04 12.62 -1.88
CA THR A 120 -2.25 13.79 -2.30
C THR A 120 -1.17 14.11 -1.27
N GLY A 121 -0.20 14.96 -1.63
CA GLY A 121 0.95 15.30 -0.79
C GLY A 121 2.24 14.74 -1.39
N GLU A 122 2.93 13.85 -0.67
CA GLU A 122 4.12 13.17 -1.18
C GLU A 122 3.81 11.88 -1.94
N LEU A 123 2.53 11.61 -2.17
CA LEU A 123 2.00 10.57 -3.04
C LEU A 123 0.90 11.20 -3.89
N GLU A 124 0.83 10.80 -5.15
CA GLU A 124 -0.24 11.19 -6.06
C GLU A 124 -0.84 9.93 -6.68
N VAL A 125 -1.84 9.37 -6.00
CA VAL A 125 -2.51 8.14 -6.43
C VAL A 125 -4.00 8.19 -6.14
N GLN A 126 -4.76 7.42 -6.89
CA GLN A 126 -6.19 7.21 -6.68
C GLN A 126 -6.43 5.74 -6.34
N VAL A 127 -7.23 5.50 -5.30
CA VAL A 127 -7.52 4.15 -4.81
C VAL A 127 -9.02 3.96 -4.67
N TRP A 128 -9.53 2.78 -5.04
CA TRP A 128 -10.93 2.44 -4.90
C TRP A 128 -11.11 1.29 -3.91
N TYR A 129 -12.05 1.46 -2.98
CA TYR A 129 -12.48 0.41 -2.06
C TYR A 129 -13.97 0.15 -2.20
N ASP A 130 -14.39 -1.11 -2.16
CA ASP A 130 -15.80 -1.46 -2.14
C ASP A 130 -16.45 -1.16 -0.78
N ALA A 131 -17.77 -1.40 -0.68
CA ALA A 131 -18.52 -1.16 0.57
C ALA A 131 -18.04 -1.99 1.77
N ARG A 132 -17.22 -3.03 1.56
CA ARG A 132 -16.60 -3.86 2.60
C ARG A 132 -15.15 -3.44 2.89
N GLY A 133 -14.68 -2.34 2.31
CA GLY A 133 -13.30 -1.86 2.48
C GLY A 133 -12.28 -2.69 1.70
N ARG A 134 -12.70 -3.56 0.79
CA ARG A 134 -11.77 -4.35 -0.04
C ARG A 134 -11.25 -3.49 -1.17
N TRP A 135 -9.96 -3.58 -1.45
CA TRP A 135 -9.35 -2.87 -2.56
C TRP A 135 -9.86 -3.40 -3.91
N VAL A 136 -10.12 -2.46 -4.81
CA VAL A 136 -10.72 -2.73 -6.13
C VAL A 136 -9.83 -2.23 -7.25
N ARG A 137 -9.25 -1.04 -7.11
CA ARG A 137 -8.44 -0.39 -8.15
C ARG A 137 -7.40 0.55 -7.54
N LEU A 138 -6.28 0.69 -8.23
CA LEU A 138 -5.27 1.72 -8.01
C LEU A 138 -4.97 2.38 -9.36
N ALA A 139 -4.84 3.70 -9.38
CA ALA A 139 -4.40 4.45 -10.56
C ALA A 139 -3.40 5.53 -10.15
N PHE A 140 -2.35 5.71 -10.96
CA PHE A 140 -1.31 6.71 -10.75
C PHE A 140 -0.57 6.98 -12.06
N GLU A 141 0.22 8.04 -12.10
CA GLU A 141 1.12 8.34 -13.23
C GLU A 141 2.51 7.76 -12.95
N GLY A 142 3.05 7.02 -13.92
CA GLY A 142 4.44 6.60 -13.91
C GLY A 142 5.40 7.80 -13.97
N LYS A 143 6.69 7.57 -13.70
CA LYS A 143 7.71 8.65 -13.73
C LYS A 143 7.81 9.37 -15.09
N ASP A 144 7.41 8.69 -16.15
CA ASP A 144 7.37 9.17 -17.53
C ASP A 144 6.02 9.82 -17.92
N GLY A 145 5.08 9.92 -16.98
CA GLY A 145 3.72 10.39 -17.19
C GLY A 145 2.78 9.32 -17.79
N THR A 146 3.25 8.09 -17.98
CA THR A 146 2.39 7.01 -18.49
C THR A 146 1.35 6.66 -17.43
N PRO A 147 0.04 6.72 -17.74
CA PRO A 147 -0.99 6.34 -16.78
C PRO A 147 -0.95 4.83 -16.51
N VAL A 148 -0.85 4.47 -15.24
CA VAL A 148 -0.89 3.09 -14.76
C VAL A 148 -2.21 2.85 -14.05
N THR A 149 -2.85 1.72 -14.32
CA THR A 149 -4.03 1.27 -13.58
C THR A 149 -3.90 -0.21 -13.25
N TYR A 150 -4.14 -0.53 -11.97
CA TYR A 150 -4.30 -1.89 -11.48
C TYR A 150 -5.74 -2.10 -11.05
N VAL A 151 -6.29 -3.28 -11.35
CA VAL A 151 -7.60 -3.72 -10.87
C VAL A 151 -7.46 -5.06 -10.19
N CYS A 152 -8.31 -5.33 -9.20
CA CYS A 152 -8.35 -6.66 -8.59
C CYS A 152 -8.76 -7.71 -9.63
N THR A 153 -8.01 -8.80 -9.70
CA THR A 153 -8.31 -9.93 -10.59
C THR A 153 -9.21 -10.93 -9.88
N GLU A 154 -8.85 -11.31 -8.66
CA GLU A 154 -9.60 -12.20 -7.77
C GLU A 154 -10.03 -11.43 -6.51
N CYS A 155 -11.01 -10.56 -6.65
CA CYS A 155 -11.41 -9.63 -5.61
C CYS A 155 -12.06 -10.32 -4.38
N GLY A 156 -11.26 -10.89 -3.47
CA GLY A 156 -11.64 -11.44 -2.14
C GLY A 156 -10.46 -12.14 -1.44
N GLY A 157 -10.30 -12.16 -0.11
CA GLY A 157 -11.25 -11.94 0.99
C GLY A 157 -11.06 -10.66 1.82
N ASP A 158 -11.71 -10.62 2.99
CA ASP A 158 -11.66 -9.51 3.94
C ASP A 158 -10.21 -9.30 4.42
N PRO A 159 -9.63 -8.09 4.32
CA PRO A 159 -8.32 -7.83 4.92
C PRO A 159 -8.31 -8.00 6.45
N ASN A 160 -9.48 -8.18 7.09
CA ASN A 160 -9.65 -8.42 8.52
C ASN A 160 -10.25 -9.80 8.88
N GLY A 161 -10.47 -10.69 7.90
CA GLY A 161 -11.06 -12.04 8.10
C GLY A 161 -12.55 -12.14 7.77
#